data_AF-A0A958K836-F1
#
_entry.id   AF-A0A958K836-F1
#
_cell.length_a   1.000
_cell.length_b   1.000
_cell.length_c   1.000
_cell.angle_alpha   90.00
_cell.angle_beta   90.00
_cell.angle_gamma   90.00
#
_symmetry.space_group_name_H-M   'P 1'
#
loop_
_entity.id
_entity.type
_entity.pdbx_description
1 polymer ?
#
loop_
_entity_poly.entity_id
_entity_poly.type
_entity_poly.pdbx_seq_one_letter_code
_entity_poly.pdbx_strand_id
1 'polypeptide(L)'
;MDSKKTEHKESKETLRQYAESILALEQFVVSSLNKQLKTHQSVLNSGEYSKVSHVLEEVQGKLMVQVEDLHELIDEQLDGGKVAVMKESIGTATATLSGLFARLRAEPVSKLVRDTYLGLCALTCGYTMFYSSALATDKEAIAKAALKRLKELTPLVVHLSEALPFAVVAELELDAAKNHPALARLAKFGTREAWAGEHVHSPLTAE
;
A
#
# COMPACT_ATOMS: atom_id res chain seq x y z
N MET A 1 -22.60 -13.36 33.27
CA MET A 1 -23.15 -13.00 31.95
C MET A 1 -22.58 -11.68 31.41
N ASP A 2 -21.96 -10.84 32.25
CA ASP A 2 -21.40 -9.54 31.82
C ASP A 2 -20.01 -9.61 31.17
N SER A 3 -19.10 -10.51 31.58
CA SER A 3 -17.72 -10.51 31.03
C SER A 3 -17.65 -10.83 29.53
N LYS A 4 -18.43 -11.81 29.04
CA LYS A 4 -18.51 -12.12 27.59
C LYS A 4 -19.08 -10.98 26.74
N LYS A 5 -20.00 -10.17 27.28
CA LYS A 5 -20.54 -9.00 26.57
C LYS A 5 -19.51 -7.88 26.48
N THR A 6 -18.71 -7.70 27.53
CA THR A 6 -17.63 -6.70 27.57
C THR A 6 -16.48 -7.08 26.62
N GLU A 7 -16.02 -8.34 26.65
CA GLU A 7 -14.98 -8.85 25.73
C GLU A 7 -15.39 -8.69 24.26
N HIS A 8 -16.65 -8.98 23.93
CA HIS A 8 -17.13 -8.86 22.56
C HIS A 8 -17.21 -7.40 22.07
N LYS A 9 -17.44 -6.46 23.00
CA LYS A 9 -17.47 -5.03 22.71
C LYS A 9 -16.05 -4.49 22.48
N GLU A 10 -15.09 -4.86 23.32
CA GLU A 10 -13.68 -4.46 23.18
C GLU A 10 -13.05 -5.02 21.90
N SER A 11 -13.30 -6.30 21.59
CA SER A 11 -12.86 -6.91 20.33
C SER A 11 -13.38 -6.16 19.08
N LYS A 12 -14.67 -5.80 19.07
CA LYS A 12 -15.29 -5.10 17.95
C LYS A 12 -14.71 -3.70 17.78
N GLU A 13 -14.45 -3.02 18.90
CA GLU A 13 -13.83 -1.69 18.91
C GLU A 13 -12.39 -1.73 18.39
N THR A 14 -11.58 -2.71 18.80
CA THR A 14 -10.22 -2.89 18.26
C THR A 14 -10.23 -3.14 16.75
N LEU A 15 -11.12 -3.99 16.26
CA LEU A 15 -11.26 -4.25 14.82
C LEU A 15 -11.69 -2.99 14.05
N ARG A 16 -12.59 -2.19 14.62
CA ARG A 16 -13.00 -0.90 14.08
C ARG A 16 -11.82 0.05 13.94
N GLN A 17 -11.03 0.21 14.99
CA GLN A 17 -9.86 1.10 14.99
C GLN A 17 -8.83 0.69 13.94
N TYR A 18 -8.58 -0.61 13.77
CA TYR A 18 -7.72 -1.10 12.69
C TYR A 18 -8.29 -0.82 11.31
N ALA A 19 -9.59 -1.11 11.09
CA ALA A 19 -10.23 -0.88 9.80
C ALA A 19 -10.23 0.61 9.41
N GLU A 20 -10.57 1.50 10.34
CA GLU A 20 -10.54 2.95 10.13
C GLU A 20 -9.12 3.47 9.85
N SER A 21 -8.11 2.94 10.54
CA SER A 21 -6.70 3.31 10.31
C SER A 21 -6.20 2.84 8.94
N ILE A 22 -6.58 1.64 8.51
CA ILE A 22 -6.25 1.10 7.19
C ILE A 22 -6.94 1.93 6.10
N LEU A 23 -8.23 2.22 6.27
CA LEU A 23 -9.00 3.00 5.32
C LEU A 23 -8.41 4.41 5.12
N ALA A 24 -8.06 5.07 6.21
CA ALA A 24 -7.35 6.35 6.19
C ALA A 24 -6.04 6.27 5.39
N LEU A 25 -5.26 5.21 5.62
CA LEU A 25 -4.00 5.00 4.91
C LEU A 25 -4.23 4.70 3.42
N GLU A 26 -5.20 3.87 3.05
CA GLU A 26 -5.55 3.60 1.65
C GLU A 26 -5.96 4.88 0.92
N GLN A 27 -6.84 5.66 1.52
CA GLN A 27 -7.28 6.95 0.98
C GLN A 27 -6.09 7.91 0.79
N PHE A 28 -5.18 7.96 1.76
CA PHE A 28 -3.97 8.77 1.68
C PHE A 28 -3.05 8.34 0.54
N VAL A 29 -2.81 7.03 0.39
CA VAL A 29 -1.96 6.47 -0.66
C VAL A 29 -2.57 6.73 -2.04
N VAL A 30 -3.87 6.46 -2.22
CA VAL A 30 -4.60 6.74 -3.47
C VAL A 30 -4.57 8.21 -3.82
N SER A 31 -4.85 9.10 -2.86
CA SER A 31 -4.87 10.54 -3.10
C SER A 31 -3.49 11.07 -3.49
N SER A 32 -2.44 10.58 -2.81
CA SER A 32 -1.05 10.93 -3.11
C SER A 32 -0.63 10.41 -4.48
N LEU A 33 -0.93 9.16 -4.80
CA LEU A 33 -0.64 8.54 -6.09
C LEU A 33 -1.37 9.28 -7.23
N ASN A 34 -2.66 9.57 -7.07
CA ASN A 34 -3.46 10.33 -8.03
C ASN A 34 -2.86 11.71 -8.33
N LYS A 35 -2.40 12.41 -7.29
CA LYS A 35 -1.76 13.72 -7.45
C LYS A 35 -0.44 13.59 -8.20
N GLN A 36 0.41 12.63 -7.82
CA GLN A 36 1.72 12.46 -8.41
C GLN A 36 1.64 11.95 -9.85
N LEU A 37 0.72 11.02 -10.17
CA LEU A 37 0.47 10.59 -11.56
C LEU A 37 0.11 11.77 -12.46
N LYS A 38 -0.77 12.67 -12.00
CA LYS A 38 -1.10 13.90 -12.74
C LYS A 38 0.10 14.82 -12.92
N THR A 39 0.93 14.98 -11.87
CA THR A 39 2.15 15.80 -11.93
C THR A 39 3.18 15.22 -12.90
N HIS A 40 3.29 13.89 -12.99
CA HIS A 40 4.29 13.20 -13.82
C HIS A 40 3.75 12.71 -15.16
N GLN A 41 2.50 13.02 -15.52
CA GLN A 41 1.80 12.44 -16.67
C GLN A 41 2.59 12.55 -17.99
N SER A 42 3.17 13.72 -18.28
CA SER A 42 3.93 13.93 -19.50
C SER A 42 5.19 13.07 -19.59
N VAL A 43 5.86 12.84 -18.45
CA VAL A 43 7.06 12.01 -18.35
C VAL A 43 6.68 10.52 -18.36
N LEU A 44 5.63 10.14 -17.63
CA LEU A 44 5.16 8.75 -17.57
C LEU A 44 4.61 8.23 -18.91
N ASN A 45 4.10 9.13 -19.76
CA ASN A 45 3.67 8.81 -21.12
C ASN A 45 4.84 8.62 -22.11
N SER A 46 6.08 8.87 -21.69
CA SER A 46 7.25 8.60 -22.52
C SER A 46 7.57 7.10 -22.54
N GLY A 47 8.20 6.62 -23.62
CA GLY A 47 8.45 5.18 -23.80
C GLY A 47 9.34 4.59 -22.70
N GLU A 48 10.23 5.40 -22.14
CA GLU A 48 11.21 5.04 -21.10
C GLU A 48 10.54 4.61 -19.78
N TYR A 49 9.37 5.17 -19.46
CA TYR A 49 8.64 4.89 -18.23
C TYR A 49 7.45 3.93 -18.40
N SER A 50 7.22 3.37 -19.58
CA SER A 50 6.07 2.50 -19.88
C SER A 50 5.82 1.40 -18.84
N LYS A 51 6.88 0.71 -18.40
CA LYS A 51 6.77 -0.33 -17.36
C LYS A 51 6.40 0.25 -15.99
N VAL A 52 6.92 1.44 -15.66
CA VAL A 52 6.65 2.12 -14.38
C VAL A 52 5.21 2.64 -14.35
N SER A 53 4.77 3.29 -15.43
CA SER A 53 3.39 3.77 -15.62
C SER A 53 2.38 2.64 -15.45
N HIS A 54 2.57 1.51 -16.13
CA HIS A 54 1.67 0.36 -16.01
C HIS A 54 1.52 -0.14 -14.56
N VAL A 55 2.63 -0.26 -13.81
CA VAL A 55 2.58 -0.72 -12.42
C VAL A 55 1.89 0.30 -11.52
N LEU A 56 2.13 1.61 -11.71
CA LEU A 56 1.48 2.65 -10.91
C LEU A 56 -0.03 2.72 -11.20
N GLU A 57 -0.45 2.55 -12.46
CA GLU A 57 -1.86 2.47 -12.85
C GLU A 57 -2.55 1.23 -12.29
N GLU A 58 -1.87 0.07 -12.29
CA GLU A 58 -2.37 -1.15 -11.65
C GLU A 58 -2.63 -0.92 -10.15
N VAL A 59 -1.68 -0.29 -9.46
CA VAL A 59 -1.82 0.06 -8.03
C VAL A 59 -2.98 1.01 -7.80
N GLN A 60 -3.07 2.09 -8.60
CA GLN A 60 -4.14 3.07 -8.51
C GLN A 60 -5.51 2.42 -8.66
N GLY A 61 -5.70 1.63 -9.72
CA GLY A 61 -6.96 0.96 -10.00
C GLY A 61 -7.36 -0.03 -8.90
N LYS A 62 -6.39 -0.77 -8.35
CA LYS A 62 -6.64 -1.71 -7.25
C LYS A 62 -7.04 -1.02 -5.95
N LEU A 63 -6.29 0.00 -5.54
CA LEU A 63 -6.57 0.69 -4.28
C LEU A 63 -7.89 1.48 -4.32
N MET A 64 -8.28 2.04 -5.48
CA MET A 64 -9.57 2.73 -5.60
C MET A 64 -10.76 1.80 -5.33
N VAL A 65 -10.73 0.57 -5.85
CA VAL A 65 -11.77 -0.44 -5.57
C VAL A 65 -11.73 -0.88 -4.10
N GLN A 66 -10.54 -1.02 -3.52
CA GLN A 66 -10.41 -1.49 -2.14
C GLN A 66 -10.94 -0.50 -1.10
N VAL A 67 -10.77 0.81 -1.34
CA VAL A 67 -11.33 1.86 -0.46
C VAL A 67 -12.84 1.77 -0.37
N GLU A 68 -13.54 1.51 -1.48
CA GLU A 68 -15.00 1.38 -1.50
C GLU A 68 -15.44 0.13 -0.72
N ASP A 69 -14.86 -1.02 -1.03
CA ASP A 69 -15.15 -2.29 -0.35
C ASP A 69 -14.89 -2.25 1.17
N LEU A 70 -13.84 -1.53 1.63
CA LEU A 70 -13.50 -1.45 3.06
C LEU A 70 -14.50 -0.58 3.83
N HIS A 71 -15.03 0.48 3.22
CA HIS A 71 -16.15 1.23 3.81
C HIS A 71 -17.36 0.33 4.01
N GLU A 72 -17.75 -0.44 2.97
CA GLU A 72 -18.89 -1.36 3.05
C GLU A 72 -18.69 -2.39 4.17
N LEU A 73 -17.49 -2.94 4.31
CA LEU A 73 -17.16 -3.88 5.39
C LEU A 73 -17.33 -3.25 6.78
N ILE A 74 -16.87 -2.00 6.97
CA ILE A 74 -17.01 -1.27 8.25
C ILE A 74 -18.51 -1.08 8.56
N ASP A 75 -19.28 -0.58 7.59
CA ASP A 75 -20.70 -0.29 7.77
C ASP A 75 -21.51 -1.55 8.10
N GLU A 76 -21.29 -2.64 7.36
CA GLU A 76 -22.05 -3.88 7.50
C GLU A 76 -21.66 -4.69 8.75
N GLN A 77 -20.35 -4.85 8.99
CA GLN A 77 -19.86 -5.82 9.97
C GLN A 77 -19.47 -5.17 11.32
N LEU A 78 -19.08 -3.90 11.31
CA LEU A 78 -18.55 -3.21 12.49
C LEU A 78 -19.52 -2.17 13.07
N ASP A 79 -20.34 -1.54 12.24
CA ASP A 79 -21.30 -0.52 12.71
C ASP A 79 -22.73 -1.06 12.84
N GLY A 80 -22.95 -2.32 12.40
CA GLY A 80 -24.21 -3.03 12.54
C GLY A 80 -25.32 -2.43 11.66
N GLY A 81 -24.97 -1.92 10.48
CA GLY A 81 -25.92 -1.36 9.52
C GLY A 81 -26.50 -0.01 9.93
N LYS A 82 -25.98 0.63 10.99
CA LYS A 82 -26.22 2.05 11.20
C LYS A 82 -25.37 2.79 10.20
N VAL A 83 -25.99 3.17 9.08
CA VAL A 83 -25.48 4.15 8.12
C VAL A 83 -25.34 5.48 8.87
N ALA A 84 -24.33 5.60 9.73
CA ALA A 84 -23.83 6.87 10.17
C ALA A 84 -23.18 7.45 8.92
N VAL A 85 -23.67 8.59 8.50
CA VAL A 85 -23.18 9.37 7.37
C VAL A 85 -21.69 9.67 7.60
N MET A 86 -20.81 8.74 7.27
CA MET A 86 -19.36 8.92 7.23
C MET A 86 -18.93 9.36 5.83
N LYS A 87 -19.82 10.05 5.11
CA LYS A 87 -19.47 10.72 3.84
C LYS A 87 -18.57 11.94 4.05
N GLU A 88 -18.44 12.44 5.29
CA GLU A 88 -17.68 13.66 5.60
C GLU A 88 -16.34 13.43 6.32
N SER A 89 -15.99 12.21 6.73
CA SER A 89 -14.72 11.95 7.44
C SER A 89 -13.57 11.51 6.54
N ILE A 90 -13.70 11.73 5.23
CA ILE A 90 -12.65 11.52 4.21
C ILE A 90 -11.48 12.53 4.39
N GLY A 91 -11.61 13.53 5.28
CA GLY A 91 -10.71 14.68 5.36
C GLY A 91 -9.68 14.74 6.48
N THR A 92 -9.73 13.89 7.52
CA THR A 92 -9.01 14.20 8.78
C THR A 92 -7.90 13.24 9.21
N ALA A 93 -7.75 12.07 8.59
CA ALA A 93 -6.66 11.14 8.93
C ALA A 93 -5.36 11.38 8.12
N THR A 94 -5.22 12.56 7.51
CA THR A 94 -4.04 12.95 6.70
C THR A 94 -2.88 13.50 7.56
N ALA A 95 -3.14 13.86 8.82
CA ALA A 95 -2.20 14.63 9.64
C ALA A 95 -0.96 13.84 10.10
N THR A 96 -1.06 12.52 10.27
CA THR A 96 0.03 11.70 10.83
C THR A 96 1.05 11.22 9.79
N LEU A 97 0.73 11.28 8.49
CA LEU A 97 1.63 10.83 7.41
C LEU A 97 2.24 11.98 6.60
N SER A 98 1.75 13.22 6.79
CA SER A 98 2.22 14.40 6.05
C SER A 98 3.71 14.72 6.27
N GLY A 99 4.31 14.26 7.37
CA GLY A 99 5.72 14.45 7.66
C GLY A 99 6.69 13.63 6.79
N LEU A 100 6.22 12.53 6.18
CA LEU A 100 7.10 11.65 5.40
C LEU A 100 7.32 12.16 3.96
N PHE A 101 6.41 13.00 3.44
CA PHE A 101 6.35 13.36 2.01
C PHE A 101 6.32 14.87 1.73
N ALA A 102 7.02 15.68 2.51
CA ALA A 102 7.10 17.12 2.26
C ALA A 102 8.34 17.52 1.43
N ARG A 103 8.14 17.86 0.14
CA ARG A 103 8.70 19.02 -0.58
C ARG A 103 8.29 19.00 -2.08
N LEU A 104 7.75 20.13 -2.55
CA LEU A 104 7.31 20.33 -3.94
C LEU A 104 8.42 21.03 -4.76
N ARG A 105 9.31 20.22 -5.33
CA ARG A 105 9.72 20.39 -6.74
C ARG A 105 9.09 19.23 -7.51
N ALA A 106 9.19 19.17 -8.84
CA ALA A 106 8.85 17.94 -9.57
C ALA A 106 9.81 16.84 -9.08
N GLU A 107 9.38 16.07 -8.10
CA GLU A 107 10.19 15.02 -7.49
C GLU A 107 10.45 13.92 -8.52
N PRO A 108 11.60 13.23 -8.50
CA PRO A 108 11.87 12.17 -9.47
C PRO A 108 10.79 11.06 -9.46
N VAL A 109 10.51 10.45 -10.60
CA VAL A 109 9.56 9.32 -10.73
C VAL A 109 9.94 8.15 -9.81
N SER A 110 11.23 7.93 -9.54
CA SER A 110 11.75 6.96 -8.59
C SER A 110 11.28 7.23 -7.17
N LYS A 111 11.09 8.50 -6.78
CA LYS A 111 10.48 8.85 -5.48
C LYS A 111 9.00 8.53 -5.47
N LEU A 112 8.25 8.82 -6.53
CA LEU A 112 6.85 8.38 -6.68
C LEU A 112 6.72 6.86 -6.49
N VAL A 113 7.56 6.07 -7.17
CA VAL A 113 7.56 4.60 -7.04
C VAL A 113 7.90 4.17 -5.62
N ARG A 114 8.95 4.74 -5.01
CA ARG A 114 9.35 4.46 -3.61
C ARG A 114 8.23 4.78 -2.63
N ASP A 115 7.61 5.94 -2.74
CA ASP A 115 6.61 6.43 -1.80
C ASP A 115 5.35 5.56 -1.88
N THR A 116 4.95 5.17 -3.10
CA THR A 116 3.87 4.21 -3.33
C THR A 116 4.22 2.84 -2.74
N TYR A 117 5.46 2.37 -2.93
CA TYR A 117 5.94 1.11 -2.38
C TYR A 117 5.88 1.10 -0.83
N LEU A 118 6.31 2.18 -0.18
CA LEU A 118 6.23 2.31 1.28
C LEU A 118 4.79 2.35 1.77
N GLY A 119 3.91 3.05 1.05
CA GLY A 119 2.46 3.05 1.33
C GLY A 119 1.86 1.65 1.28
N LEU A 120 2.18 0.86 0.24
CA LEU A 120 1.73 -0.52 0.15
C LEU A 120 2.32 -1.41 1.25
N CYS A 121 3.60 -1.25 1.62
CA CYS A 121 4.19 -1.99 2.74
C CYS A 121 3.45 -1.69 4.04
N ALA A 122 3.15 -0.42 4.32
CA ALA A 122 2.37 -0.03 5.49
C ALA A 122 0.96 -0.63 5.47
N LEU A 123 0.30 -0.65 4.31
CA LEU A 123 -1.00 -1.31 4.14
C LEU A 123 -0.93 -2.82 4.39
N THR A 124 0.08 -3.52 3.85
CA THR A 124 0.24 -4.96 4.09
C THR A 124 0.48 -5.27 5.57
N CYS A 125 1.20 -4.40 6.28
CA CYS A 125 1.35 -4.50 7.73
C CYS A 125 0.01 -4.30 8.44
N GLY A 126 -0.74 -3.25 8.11
CA GLY A 126 -2.07 -2.97 8.65
C GLY A 126 -3.03 -4.15 8.44
N TYR A 127 -3.13 -4.67 7.22
CA TYR A 127 -3.96 -5.84 6.93
C TYR A 127 -3.50 -7.12 7.64
N THR A 128 -2.20 -7.28 7.89
CA THR A 128 -1.67 -8.38 8.70
C THR A 128 -2.14 -8.27 10.15
N MET A 129 -2.07 -7.07 10.74
CA MET A 129 -2.58 -6.80 12.09
C MET A 129 -4.10 -7.02 12.17
N PHE A 130 -4.84 -6.54 11.17
CA PHE A 130 -6.29 -6.67 11.10
C PHE A 130 -6.74 -8.12 10.94
N TYR A 131 -6.09 -8.87 10.03
CA TYR A 131 -6.34 -10.30 9.85
C TYR A 131 -6.09 -11.09 11.14
N SER A 132 -4.94 -10.85 11.78
CA SER A 132 -4.56 -11.54 13.02
C SER A 132 -5.56 -11.24 14.15
N SER A 133 -5.98 -9.98 14.27
CA SER A 133 -6.98 -9.56 15.26
C SER A 133 -8.35 -10.18 14.99
N ALA A 134 -8.75 -10.28 13.73
CA ALA A 134 -10.02 -10.89 13.34
C ALA A 134 -10.04 -12.40 13.63
N LEU A 135 -8.93 -13.11 13.40
CA LEU A 135 -8.77 -14.50 13.80
C LEU A 135 -8.83 -14.66 15.33
N ALA A 136 -8.09 -13.83 16.08
CA ALA A 136 -8.04 -13.89 17.54
C ALA A 136 -9.39 -13.59 18.22
N THR A 137 -10.36 -13.07 17.47
CA THR A 137 -11.68 -12.66 17.97
C THR A 137 -12.85 -13.39 17.29
N ASP A 138 -12.56 -14.49 16.60
CA ASP A 138 -13.53 -15.36 15.92
C ASP A 138 -14.42 -14.62 14.88
N LYS A 139 -13.86 -13.60 14.21
CA LYS A 139 -14.54 -12.83 13.15
C LYS A 139 -14.12 -13.31 11.76
N GLU A 140 -14.54 -14.52 11.41
CA GLU A 140 -14.12 -15.20 10.17
C GLU A 140 -14.37 -14.38 8.89
N ALA A 141 -15.53 -13.72 8.77
CA ALA A 141 -15.85 -12.89 7.60
C ALA A 141 -14.85 -11.74 7.42
N ILE A 142 -14.49 -11.07 8.52
CA ILE A 142 -13.51 -9.98 8.53
C ILE A 142 -12.11 -10.53 8.23
N ALA A 143 -11.74 -11.67 8.84
CA ALA A 143 -10.45 -12.31 8.59
C ALA A 143 -10.30 -12.69 7.10
N LYS A 144 -11.34 -13.25 6.49
CA LYS A 144 -11.34 -13.62 5.06
C LYS A 144 -11.18 -12.39 4.16
N ALA A 145 -11.87 -11.29 4.49
CA ALA A 145 -11.74 -10.03 3.76
C ALA A 145 -10.32 -9.45 3.88
N ALA A 146 -9.77 -9.37 5.09
CA ALA A 146 -8.41 -8.88 5.32
C ALA A 146 -7.35 -9.72 4.59
N LEU A 147 -7.48 -11.06 4.61
CA LEU A 147 -6.57 -11.96 3.90
C LEU A 147 -6.69 -11.81 2.38
N LYS A 148 -7.91 -11.63 1.85
CA LYS A 148 -8.12 -11.34 0.42
C LYS A 148 -7.37 -10.06 0.03
N ARG A 149 -7.48 -9.00 0.82
CA ARG A 149 -6.76 -7.74 0.60
C ARG A 149 -5.25 -7.91 0.63
N LEU A 150 -4.73 -8.63 1.61
CA LEU A 150 -3.29 -8.90 1.71
C LEU A 150 -2.76 -9.63 0.47
N LYS A 151 -3.50 -10.62 -0.04
CA LYS A 151 -3.16 -11.37 -1.27
C LYS A 151 -3.23 -10.50 -2.53
N GLU A 152 -4.10 -9.49 -2.56
CA GLU A 152 -4.19 -8.54 -3.66
C GLU A 152 -3.05 -7.51 -3.65
N LEU A 153 -2.61 -7.07 -2.45
CA LEU A 153 -1.56 -6.07 -2.30
C LEU A 153 -0.13 -6.63 -2.45
N THR A 154 0.11 -7.87 -2.06
CA THR A 154 1.46 -8.46 -2.05
C THR A 154 2.11 -8.50 -3.45
N PRO A 155 1.42 -8.90 -4.55
CA PRO A 155 1.98 -8.84 -5.89
C PRO A 155 2.35 -7.40 -6.31
N LEU A 156 1.57 -6.41 -5.89
CA LEU A 156 1.81 -4.99 -6.21
C LEU A 156 3.08 -4.46 -5.54
N VAL A 157 3.33 -4.86 -4.28
CA VAL A 157 4.59 -4.55 -3.57
C VAL A 157 5.78 -5.09 -4.35
N VAL A 158 5.68 -6.32 -4.84
CA VAL A 158 6.72 -6.95 -5.69
C VAL A 158 6.88 -6.16 -6.99
N HIS A 159 5.79 -5.87 -7.71
CA HIS A 159 5.86 -5.13 -8.97
C HIS A 159 6.50 -3.75 -8.81
N LEU A 160 6.17 -2.99 -7.76
CA LEU A 160 6.80 -1.70 -7.48
C LEU A 160 8.28 -1.83 -7.16
N SER A 161 8.66 -2.83 -6.34
CA SER A 161 10.07 -3.07 -6.04
C SER A 161 10.89 -3.42 -7.29
N GLU A 162 10.26 -4.09 -8.27
CA GLU A 162 10.87 -4.41 -9.56
C GLU A 162 10.84 -3.26 -10.55
N ALA A 163 9.91 -2.30 -10.40
CA ALA A 163 9.80 -1.11 -11.23
C ALA A 163 10.78 -0.02 -10.80
N LEU A 164 11.14 0.04 -9.52
CA LEU A 164 12.03 1.08 -8.98
C LEU A 164 13.38 1.19 -9.71
N PRO A 165 14.11 0.10 -10.03
CA PRO A 165 15.34 0.19 -10.82
C PRO A 165 15.14 0.78 -12.22
N PHE A 166 13.98 0.55 -12.85
CA PHE A 166 13.67 1.11 -14.16
C PHE A 166 13.44 2.62 -14.06
N ALA A 167 12.75 3.09 -13.02
CA ALA A 167 12.57 4.52 -12.78
C ALA A 167 13.91 5.23 -12.56
N VAL A 168 14.80 4.66 -11.72
CA VAL A 168 16.12 5.25 -11.44
C VAL A 168 17.00 5.30 -12.68
N VAL A 169 17.03 4.24 -13.48
CA VAL A 169 17.83 4.23 -14.71
C VAL A 169 17.27 5.23 -15.73
N ALA A 170 15.96 5.25 -15.95
CA ALA A 170 15.33 6.21 -16.88
C ALA A 170 15.62 7.67 -16.50
N GLU A 171 15.68 8.00 -15.21
CA GLU A 171 16.08 9.33 -14.72
C GLU A 171 17.51 9.70 -15.10
N LEU A 172 18.45 8.75 -14.92
CA LEU A 172 19.86 8.97 -15.24
C LEU A 172 20.11 9.05 -16.76
N GLU A 173 19.32 8.36 -17.57
CA GLU A 173 19.42 8.39 -19.03
C GLU A 173 18.98 9.73 -19.63
N LEU A 174 17.95 10.36 -19.04
CA LEU A 174 17.52 11.72 -19.39
C LEU A 174 18.64 12.75 -19.13
N ASP A 175 19.43 12.55 -18.08
CA ASP A 175 20.54 13.44 -17.71
C ASP A 175 21.83 13.17 -18.53
N ALA A 176 22.04 11.93 -19.00
CA ALA A 176 23.31 11.50 -19.58
C ALA A 176 23.32 11.30 -21.11
N ALA A 177 22.19 11.46 -21.81
CA ALA A 177 22.02 11.20 -23.24
C ALA A 177 22.52 9.80 -23.70
N LYS A 178 22.46 8.82 -22.81
CA LYS A 178 22.84 7.42 -23.06
C LYS A 178 21.69 6.52 -22.65
N ASN A 179 21.42 5.49 -23.44
CA ASN A 179 20.36 4.51 -23.18
C ASN A 179 21.00 3.16 -22.84
N HIS A 180 20.74 2.66 -21.63
CA HIS A 180 21.32 1.46 -21.03
C HIS A 180 20.23 0.56 -20.39
N PRO A 181 19.28 0.03 -21.18
CA PRO A 181 18.14 -0.72 -20.66
C PRO A 181 18.56 -2.07 -20.04
N ALA A 182 19.77 -2.55 -20.35
CA ALA A 182 20.38 -3.71 -19.71
C ALA A 182 20.73 -3.45 -18.23
N LEU A 183 21.07 -2.22 -17.85
CA LEU A 183 21.42 -1.87 -16.46
C LEU A 183 20.19 -1.92 -15.55
N ALA A 184 19.02 -1.47 -16.02
CA ALA A 184 17.77 -1.59 -15.26
C ALA A 184 17.41 -3.07 -14.98
N ARG A 185 17.62 -3.96 -15.95
CA ARG A 185 17.40 -5.40 -15.78
C ARG A 185 18.41 -6.03 -14.82
N LEU A 186 19.69 -5.68 -14.94
CA LEU A 186 20.73 -6.14 -14.02
C LEU A 186 20.44 -5.69 -12.59
N ALA A 187 20.06 -4.43 -12.40
CA ALA A 187 19.68 -3.89 -11.10
C ALA A 187 18.43 -4.57 -10.54
N LYS A 188 17.39 -4.82 -11.36
CA LYS A 188 16.24 -5.63 -10.95
C LYS A 188 16.68 -7.02 -10.47
N PHE A 189 17.53 -7.71 -11.23
CA PHE A 189 17.97 -9.06 -10.88
C PHE A 189 18.74 -9.06 -9.55
N GLY A 190 19.75 -8.21 -9.42
CA GLY A 190 20.54 -8.13 -8.19
C GLY A 190 19.72 -7.74 -6.95
N THR A 191 18.74 -6.84 -7.08
CA THR A 191 17.86 -6.51 -5.95
C THR A 191 16.84 -7.60 -5.64
N ARG A 192 16.43 -8.41 -6.61
CA ARG A 192 15.59 -9.61 -6.36
C ARG A 192 16.39 -10.71 -5.67
N GLU A 193 17.63 -10.94 -6.09
CA GLU A 193 18.51 -11.90 -5.41
C GLU A 193 18.69 -11.53 -3.93
N ALA A 194 18.88 -10.25 -3.60
CA ALA A 194 18.98 -9.80 -2.21
C ALA A 194 17.74 -10.13 -1.33
N TRP A 195 16.59 -10.39 -1.96
CA TRP A 195 15.34 -10.75 -1.30
C TRP A 195 15.05 -12.26 -1.33
N ALA A 196 15.91 -13.05 -1.98
CA ALA A 196 15.77 -14.50 -2.04
C ALA A 196 15.97 -15.11 -0.64
N GLY A 197 15.13 -16.08 -0.28
CA GLY A 197 15.13 -16.72 1.04
C GLY A 197 16.48 -17.31 1.46
N GLU A 198 17.34 -17.65 0.48
CA GLU A 198 18.71 -18.14 0.71
C GLU A 198 19.60 -17.14 1.48
N HIS A 199 19.32 -15.83 1.37
CA HIS A 199 20.00 -14.79 2.15
C HIS A 199 19.25 -14.39 3.44
N VAL A 200 17.96 -14.75 3.55
CA VAL A 200 17.10 -14.46 4.71
C VAL A 200 17.19 -15.55 5.78
N HIS A 201 17.53 -16.79 5.38
CA HIS A 201 17.66 -17.95 6.27
C HIS A 201 19.10 -18.20 6.78
N SER A 202 19.97 -17.18 6.76
CA SER A 202 21.18 -17.27 7.60
C SER A 202 20.71 -17.38 9.05
N PRO A 203 20.94 -18.51 9.74
CA PRO A 203 20.38 -18.72 11.06
C PRO A 203 20.90 -17.61 11.97
N LEU A 204 20.01 -16.72 12.38
CA LEU A 204 20.18 -16.03 13.65
C LEU A 204 20.31 -17.14 14.68
N THR A 205 21.54 -17.39 15.12
CA THR A 205 21.82 -18.28 16.23
C THR A 205 20.97 -17.78 17.39
N ALA A 206 19.95 -18.56 17.73
CA ALA A 206 19.08 -18.27 18.86
C ALA A 206 19.95 -18.22 20.13
N GLU A 207 19.98 -17.05 20.78
CA GLU A 207 20.32 -16.90 22.20
C GLU A 207 19.05 -17.02 23.05
#